data_AF-A0A7X9FNR4-F1
#
_entry.id   AF-A0A7X9FNR4-F1
#
_cell.length_a   1.000
_cell.length_b   1.000
_cell.length_c   1.000
_cell.angle_alpha   90.00
_cell.angle_beta   90.00
_cell.angle_gamma   90.00
#
_symmetry.space_group_name_H-M   'P 1'
#
loop_
_entity.id
_entity.type
_entity.pdbx_description
1 polymer ?
#
loop_
_entity_poly.entity_id
_entity_poly.type
_entity_poly.pdbx_seq_one_letter_code
_entity_poly.pdbx_strand_id
1 'polypeptide(L)'
;KPVDEMRCLLEQGFMCLGPVTRAGCAGMTGGAPRCIATRVPCRGCYGPVKDGALPIIDYVGALSTVGYDPRKMVDRRGYLCRFNGAHSVLKKIG
;
A
#
# COMPACT_ATOMS: atom_id res chain seq x y z
N LYS A 1 -22.25 6.28 -5.65
CA LYS A 1 -22.25 4.82 -5.39
C LYS A 1 -21.61 4.56 -4.03
N PRO A 2 -22.19 3.67 -3.23
CA PRO A 2 -21.57 3.09 -2.04
C PRO A 2 -20.15 2.56 -2.32
N VAL A 3 -19.33 2.41 -1.27
CA VAL A 3 -17.93 1.99 -1.40
C VAL A 3 -17.81 0.52 -1.82
N ASP A 4 -18.74 -0.32 -1.36
CA ASP A 4 -18.91 -1.73 -1.72
C ASP A 4 -19.28 -1.95 -3.19
N GLU A 5 -19.89 -0.95 -3.84
CA GLU A 5 -20.13 -0.97 -5.29
C GLU A 5 -18.97 -0.35 -6.10
N MET A 6 -17.96 0.20 -5.44
CA MET A 6 -16.83 0.82 -6.11
C MET A 6 -15.82 -0.25 -6.53
N ARG A 7 -15.39 -0.22 -7.79
CA ARG A 7 -14.27 -1.05 -8.24
C ARG A 7 -13.03 -0.76 -7.40
N CYS A 8 -12.21 -1.77 -7.12
CA CYS A 8 -10.97 -1.58 -6.37
C CYS A 8 -10.09 -0.47 -6.99
N LEU A 9 -9.61 0.48 -6.19
CA LEU A 9 -8.75 1.57 -6.68
C LEU A 9 -7.48 1.05 -7.38
N LEU A 10 -6.95 -0.10 -6.92
CA LEU A 10 -5.80 -0.74 -7.57
C LEU A 10 -6.13 -1.24 -8.99
N GLU A 11 -7.32 -1.83 -9.17
CA GLU A 11 -7.78 -2.26 -10.49
C GLU A 11 -8.12 -1.09 -11.42
N GLN A 12 -8.45 0.07 -10.85
CA GLN A 12 -8.62 1.31 -11.60
C GLN A 12 -7.28 1.94 -12.03
N GLY A 13 -6.14 1.35 -11.62
CA GLY A 13 -4.80 1.85 -11.94
C GLY A 13 -4.22 2.82 -10.91
N PHE A 14 -4.90 3.05 -9.79
CA PHE A 14 -4.34 3.85 -8.70
C PHE A 14 -3.50 3.00 -7.77
N MET A 15 -2.25 3.40 -7.54
CA MET A 15 -1.32 2.65 -6.72
C MET A 15 -1.75 2.65 -5.25
N CYS A 16 -2.40 1.58 -4.80
CA CYS A 16 -2.96 1.46 -3.45
C CYS A 16 -2.14 0.49 -2.60
N LEU A 17 -1.62 0.95 -1.46
CA LEU A 17 -0.80 0.14 -0.55
C LEU A 17 -1.61 -0.81 0.34
N GLY A 18 -2.94 -0.86 0.19
CA GLY A 18 -3.83 -1.70 0.98
C GLY A 18 -3.35 -3.17 1.11
N PRO A 19 -2.97 -3.85 0.02
CA PRO A 19 -2.53 -5.25 0.07
C PRO A 19 -1.31 -5.54 0.96
N VAL A 20 -0.50 -4.53 1.26
CA VAL A 20 0.72 -4.67 2.08
C VAL A 20 0.66 -3.85 3.38
N THR A 21 -0.53 -3.41 3.77
CA THR A 21 -0.77 -2.61 4.98
C THR A 21 -1.62 -3.38 5.97
N ARG A 22 -1.25 -3.34 7.25
CA ARG A 22 -2.08 -3.92 8.33
C ARG A 22 -3.47 -3.25 8.38
N ALA A 23 -4.51 -4.06 8.53
CA ALA A 23 -5.88 -3.57 8.71
C ALA A 23 -6.07 -2.91 10.09
N GLY A 24 -7.19 -2.20 10.27
CA GLY A 24 -7.57 -1.59 11.56
C GLY A 24 -7.94 -0.11 11.49
N CYS A 25 -7.65 0.58 10.38
CA CYS A 25 -7.95 2.01 10.27
C CYS A 25 -9.45 2.35 10.21
N ALA A 26 -10.29 1.38 9.87
CA ALA A 26 -11.75 1.49 9.97
C ALA A 26 -12.27 1.50 11.42
N GLY A 27 -11.42 1.21 12.43
CA GLY A 27 -11.84 1.12 13.82
C GLY A 27 -12.72 -0.10 14.10
N MET A 28 -13.52 -0.03 15.17
CA MET A 28 -14.40 -1.12 15.62
C MET A 28 -15.68 -1.27 14.79
N THR A 29 -15.95 -0.35 13.87
CA THR A 29 -17.18 -0.36 13.06
C THR A 29 -17.12 -1.37 11.91
N GLY A 30 -15.94 -1.89 11.57
CA GLY A 30 -15.75 -2.87 10.49
C GLY A 30 -16.03 -2.34 9.07
N GLY A 31 -16.26 -1.03 8.92
CA GLY A 31 -16.54 -0.40 7.63
C GLY A 31 -15.32 -0.26 6.72
N ALA A 32 -15.46 0.53 5.66
CA ALA A 32 -14.36 0.79 4.73
C ALA A 32 -13.18 1.50 5.43
N PRO A 33 -11.92 1.16 5.07
CA PRO A 33 -10.74 1.90 5.50
C PRO A 33 -10.85 3.40 5.21
N ARG A 34 -10.33 4.27 6.10
CA ARG A 34 -10.53 5.74 6.02
C ARG A 34 -10.19 6.34 4.65
N CYS A 35 -9.06 5.92 4.06
CA CYS A 35 -8.64 6.38 2.73
C CYS A 35 -9.63 5.92 1.64
N ILE A 36 -10.08 4.68 1.71
CA ILE A 36 -10.96 4.09 0.70
C ILE A 36 -12.37 4.71 0.79
N ALA A 37 -12.83 5.02 2.01
CA ALA A 37 -14.09 5.72 2.25
C ALA A 37 -14.15 7.09 1.56
N THR A 38 -13.00 7.77 1.44
CA THR A 38 -12.87 9.05 0.70
C THR A 38 -12.36 8.88 -0.73
N ARG A 39 -12.35 7.64 -1.25
CA ARG A 39 -11.94 7.29 -2.63
C ARG A 39 -10.50 7.67 -2.97
N VAL A 40 -9.61 7.63 -1.97
CA VAL A 40 -8.16 7.81 -2.17
C VAL A 40 -7.39 6.52 -1.88
N PRO A 41 -6.28 6.25 -2.58
CA PRO A 41 -5.50 5.05 -2.34
C PRO A 41 -4.93 5.00 -0.92
N CYS A 42 -4.92 3.81 -0.32
CA CYS A 42 -4.25 3.58 0.95
C CYS A 42 -2.76 3.97 0.82
N ARG A 43 -2.25 4.68 1.83
CA ARG A 43 -0.87 5.17 1.88
C ARG A 43 0.07 4.32 2.73
N GLY A 44 -0.44 3.31 3.44
CA GLY A 44 0.39 2.41 4.26
C GLY A 44 0.74 2.93 5.65
N CYS A 45 -0.05 3.83 6.22
CA CYS A 45 0.25 4.44 7.53
C CYS A 45 0.15 3.47 8.72
N TYR A 46 -0.63 2.39 8.61
CA TYR A 46 -0.76 1.38 9.66
C TYR A 46 0.41 0.38 9.69
N GLY A 47 1.38 0.55 8.80
CA GLY A 47 2.58 -0.29 8.76
C GLY A 47 2.34 -1.66 8.09
N PRO A 48 3.37 -2.52 8.11
CA PRO A 48 3.37 -3.80 7.41
C PRO A 48 2.36 -4.79 7.99
N VAL A 49 1.88 -5.70 7.14
CA VAL A 49 0.87 -6.72 7.50
C VAL A 49 1.28 -7.51 8.75
N LYS A 50 2.54 -7.94 8.82
CA LYS A 50 3.14 -8.64 9.95
C LYS A 50 4.47 -7.99 10.32
N ASP A 51 4.90 -8.22 11.55
CA ASP A 51 6.20 -7.72 12.01
C ASP A 51 7.34 -8.33 11.20
N GLY A 52 8.32 -7.50 10.85
CA GLY A 52 9.45 -7.89 10.00
C GLY A 52 9.14 -8.02 8.50
N ALA A 53 7.88 -7.89 8.06
CA ALA A 53 7.58 -7.83 6.63
C ALA A 53 8.09 -6.53 6.00
N LEU A 54 8.41 -6.61 4.70
CA LEU A 54 8.97 -5.52 3.92
C LEU A 54 7.98 -5.14 2.81
N PRO A 55 7.08 -4.17 3.04
CA PRO A 55 6.06 -3.76 2.07
C PRO A 55 6.60 -3.44 0.68
N ILE A 56 7.82 -2.89 0.61
CA ILE A 56 8.49 -2.61 -0.65
C ILE A 56 8.77 -3.87 -1.46
N ILE A 57 9.17 -4.98 -0.82
CA ILE A 57 9.46 -6.25 -1.49
C ILE A 57 8.15 -6.95 -1.82
N ASP A 58 7.24 -7.05 -0.85
CA ASP A 58 5.97 -7.76 -1.01
C ASP A 58 5.13 -7.13 -2.14
N TYR A 59 5.04 -5.80 -2.17
CA TYR A 59 4.24 -5.09 -3.16
C TYR A 59 4.87 -5.12 -4.55
N VAL A 60 6.18 -4.90 -4.65
CA VAL A 60 6.89 -4.97 -5.93
C VAL A 60 6.83 -6.39 -6.51
N GLY A 61 6.96 -7.41 -5.66
CA GLY A 61 6.80 -8.81 -6.05
C GLY A 61 5.42 -9.06 -6.63
N ALA A 62 4.36 -8.67 -5.92
CA ALA A 62 2.98 -8.80 -6.38
C ALA A 62 2.68 -8.04 -7.68
N LEU A 63 3.23 -6.83 -7.85
CA LEU A 63 3.09 -6.08 -9.10
C LEU A 63 3.84 -6.75 -10.26
N SER A 64 5.01 -7.33 -9.99
CA SER A 64 5.80 -7.99 -11.03
C SER A 64 5.10 -9.24 -11.57
N THR A 65 4.31 -9.95 -10.77
CA THR A 65 3.57 -11.14 -11.23
C THR A 65 2.47 -10.81 -12.25
N VAL A 66 1.95 -9.58 -12.22
CA VAL A 66 0.97 -9.08 -13.20
C VAL A 66 1.63 -8.32 -14.35
N GLY A 67 2.96 -8.40 -14.49
CA GLY A 67 3.71 -7.80 -15.60
C GLY A 67 3.99 -6.30 -15.44
N TYR A 68 3.78 -5.73 -14.26
CA TYR A 68 4.11 -4.32 -14.01
C TYR A 68 5.62 -4.15 -13.81
N ASP A 69 6.24 -3.23 -14.55
CA ASP A 69 7.66 -2.90 -14.41
C ASP A 69 7.89 -1.95 -13.21
N PRO A 70 8.54 -2.42 -12.12
CA PRO A 70 8.76 -1.62 -10.91
C PRO A 70 9.62 -0.38 -11.15
N ARG A 71 10.39 -0.32 -12.24
CA ARG A 71 11.22 0.84 -12.59
C ARG A 71 10.38 2.04 -13.02
N LYS A 72 9.14 1.81 -13.45
CA LYS A 72 8.19 2.87 -13.84
C LYS A 72 7.58 3.59 -12.62
N MET A 73 7.80 3.09 -11.40
CA MET A 73 7.34 3.75 -10.18
C MET A 73 8.21 4.96 -9.86
N VAL A 74 7.64 6.15 -10.07
CA VAL A 74 8.23 7.40 -9.57
C VAL A 74 8.30 7.34 -8.05
N ASP A 75 9.48 7.63 -7.49
CA ASP A 75 9.76 7.56 -6.06
C ASP A 75 9.31 6.23 -5.39
N ARG A 76 9.68 5.09 -5.99
CA ARG A 76 9.36 3.75 -5.46
C ARG A 76 9.66 3.61 -3.96
N ARG A 77 10.81 4.13 -3.51
CA ARG A 77 11.25 4.02 -2.12
C ARG A 77 10.42 4.89 -1.19
N GLY A 78 10.23 6.18 -1.51
CA GLY A 78 9.42 7.07 -0.69
C GLY A 78 7.94 6.69 -0.70
N TYR A 79 7.42 6.21 -1.83
CA TYR A 79 6.04 5.75 -1.93
C TYR A 79 5.78 4.50 -1.08
N LEU A 80 6.58 3.45 -1.24
CA LEU A 80 6.37 2.15 -0.59
C LEU A 80 6.89 2.10 0.86
N CYS A 81 7.81 3.00 1.24
CA CYS A 81 8.35 3.08 2.59
C CYS A 81 8.03 4.39 3.31
N ARG A 82 6.93 5.05 2.95
CA ARG A 82 6.57 6.38 3.47
C ARG A 82 6.53 6.47 5.00
N PHE A 83 6.01 5.44 5.66
CA PHE A 83 5.79 5.43 7.11
C PHE A 83 6.66 4.43 7.86
N ASN A 84 7.32 3.50 7.15
CA ASN A 84 8.15 2.48 7.78
C ASN A 84 9.63 2.55 7.38
N GLY A 85 10.03 3.55 6.59
CA GLY A 85 11.41 3.74 6.14
C GLY A 85 12.44 3.80 7.29
N ALA A 86 12.03 4.33 8.44
CA ALA A 86 12.87 4.43 9.64
C ALA A 86 13.17 3.09 10.33
N HIS A 87 12.43 2.01 10.01
CA HIS A 87 12.67 0.68 10.59
C HIS A 87 13.80 -0.09 9.86
N SER A 88 14.83 0.63 9.40
CA SER A 88 15.99 0.06 8.69
C SER A 88 15.62 -0.78 7.45
N VAL A 89 14.45 -0.55 6.86
CA VAL A 89 13.97 -1.25 5.66
C VAL A 89 14.58 -0.70 4.37
N LEU A 90 15.13 0.51 4.44
CA LEU A 90 15.81 1.17 3.31
C LEU A 90 17.31 0.98 3.43
N LYS A 91 17.93 0.38 2.41
CA LYS A 91 19.39 0.41 2.26
C LYS A 91 19.84 1.81 1.85
N LYS A 92 20.91 2.32 2.46
CA LYS A 92 21.59 3.53 2.02
C LYS A 92 21.89 3.42 0.53
N ILE A 93 21.56 4.49 -0.21
CA ILE A 93 22.08 4.66 -1.56
C ILE A 93 23.50 5.16 -1.34
N GLY A 94 24.47 4.46 -1.94
CA GLY A 94 25.88 4.84 -1.88
C GLY A 94 26.09 6.26 -2.35
#